data_AF-A0A838PE44-F1
#
_entry.id   AF-A0A838PE44-F1
#
_cell.length_a   1.000
_cell.length_b   1.000
_cell.length_c   1.000
_cell.angle_alpha   90.00
_cell.angle_beta   90.00
_cell.angle_gamma   90.00
#
_symmetry.space_group_name_H-M   'P 1'
#
loop_
_entity.id
_entity.type
_entity.pdbx_description
1 polymer ?
#
loop_
_entity_poly.entity_id
_entity_poly.type
_entity_poly.pdbx_seq_one_letter_code
_entity_poly.pdbx_strand_id
1 'polypeptide(L)'
;MTLTGITSLSTIRRGLEGLLSKFSIEREQKIDGNVTREAGAAYRVYPPEEVISRRRESGFAGIERGELNQSFERAITRVVEHRNLSRREAQVALCCVEGLTNAQIGSRLQVTDQTVKFHLRHIFIKFGVRRRAELISRLLM
;
A
#
# COMPACT_ATOMS: atom_id res chain seq x y z
N MET A 1 10.25 -19.12 -6.84
CA MET A 1 9.24 -18.47 -5.98
C MET A 1 9.83 -18.35 -4.59
N THR A 2 10.04 -17.12 -4.10
CA THR A 2 10.54 -16.86 -2.74
C THR A 2 9.39 -17.02 -1.74
N LEU A 3 9.51 -17.97 -0.80
CA LEU A 3 8.52 -18.17 0.25
C LEU A 3 8.58 -17.05 1.28
N THR A 4 7.44 -16.67 1.84
CA THR A 4 7.28 -15.53 2.77
C THR A 4 7.87 -15.77 4.17
N GLY A 5 8.41 -16.96 4.45
CA GLY A 5 9.01 -17.34 5.75
C GLY A 5 7.99 -17.59 6.88
N ILE A 6 6.69 -17.55 6.60
CA ILE A 6 5.65 -17.82 7.59
C ILE A 6 5.48 -19.34 7.75
N THR A 7 5.96 -19.91 8.86
CA THR A 7 5.94 -21.36 9.12
C THR A 7 4.87 -21.81 10.09
N SER A 8 4.20 -20.87 10.77
CA SER A 8 3.18 -21.20 11.77
C SER A 8 1.78 -21.29 11.18
N LEU A 9 1.14 -22.44 11.37
CA LEU A 9 -0.24 -22.70 10.94
C LEU A 9 -1.24 -21.71 11.55
N SER A 10 -1.02 -21.28 12.80
CA SER A 10 -1.90 -20.29 13.47
C SER A 10 -1.71 -18.88 12.89
N THR A 11 -0.51 -18.52 12.47
CA THR A 11 -0.24 -17.25 11.77
C THR A 11 -0.87 -17.25 10.38
N ILE A 12 -0.78 -18.38 9.66
CA ILE A 12 -1.44 -18.55 8.36
C ILE A 12 -2.97 -18.46 8.52
N ARG A 13 -3.53 -19.14 9.53
CA ARG A 13 -4.98 -19.15 9.79
C ARG A 13 -5.51 -17.76 10.15
N ARG A 14 -4.82 -17.04 11.03
CA ARG A 14 -5.18 -15.65 11.41
C ARG A 14 -5.04 -14.68 10.24
N GLY A 15 -3.99 -14.84 9.42
CA GLY A 15 -3.81 -14.05 8.20
C GLY A 15 -4.93 -14.29 7.20
N LEU A 16 -5.31 -15.56 7.00
CA LEU A 16 -6.44 -15.95 6.15
C LEU A 16 -7.77 -15.40 6.67
N GLU A 17 -8.07 -15.57 7.96
CA GLU A 17 -9.28 -15.02 8.60
C GLU A 17 -9.35 -13.50 8.42
N GLY A 18 -8.23 -12.79 8.64
CA GLY A 18 -8.13 -11.35 8.43
C GLY A 18 -8.35 -10.94 6.98
N LEU A 19 -7.83 -11.70 6.01
CA LEU A 19 -8.03 -11.44 4.58
C LEU A 19 -9.47 -11.71 4.16
N LEU A 20 -10.07 -12.82 4.61
CA LEU A 20 -11.47 -13.14 4.33
C LEU A 20 -12.41 -12.06 4.89
N SER A 21 -12.17 -11.62 6.12
CA SER A 21 -12.92 -10.49 6.72
C SER A 21 -12.69 -9.20 5.94
N LYS A 22 -11.45 -8.88 5.60
CA LYS A 22 -11.09 -7.68 4.83
C LYS A 22 -11.73 -7.66 3.45
N PHE A 23 -11.78 -8.77 2.73
CA PHE A 23 -12.41 -8.84 1.42
C PHE A 23 -13.90 -9.20 1.49
N SER A 24 -14.47 -9.31 2.70
CA SER A 24 -15.83 -9.76 2.95
C SER A 24 -16.16 -11.08 2.22
N ILE A 25 -15.19 -11.98 2.06
CA ILE A 25 -15.39 -13.20 1.27
C ILE A 25 -16.18 -14.21 2.11
N GLU A 26 -17.36 -14.60 1.62
CA GLU A 26 -18.17 -15.66 2.23
C GLU A 26 -18.08 -16.95 1.41
N ARG A 27 -17.92 -18.09 2.09
CA ARG A 27 -18.01 -19.40 1.45
C ARG A 27 -19.48 -19.76 1.25
N GLU A 28 -19.87 -20.00 0.01
CA GLU A 28 -21.22 -20.44 -0.30
C GLU A 28 -21.36 -21.93 0.06
N GLN A 29 -22.20 -22.22 1.06
CA GLN A 29 -22.58 -23.60 1.36
C GLN A 29 -23.71 -23.98 0.40
N LYS A 30 -23.42 -24.85 -0.57
CA LYS A 30 -24.47 -25.54 -1.33
C LYS A 30 -25.22 -26.47 -0.38
N ILE A 31 -26.35 -26.01 0.13
CA ILE A 31 -27.38 -26.90 0.70
C ILE A 31 -28.31 -27.22 -0.45
N ASP A 32 -27.96 -28.21 -1.28
CA ASP A 32 -29.03 -29.08 -1.77
C ASP A 32 -28.53 -30.44 -2.25
N GLY A 33 -29.37 -31.43 -1.96
CA GLY A 33 -29.10 -32.83 -2.11
C GLY A 33 -28.74 -33.25 -3.53
N ASN A 34 -27.75 -34.14 -3.59
CA ASN A 34 -27.55 -35.09 -4.66
C ASN A 34 -27.12 -34.54 -6.04
N VAL A 35 -25.84 -34.17 -6.19
CA VAL A 35 -25.04 -34.56 -7.36
C VAL A 35 -23.56 -34.67 -6.95
N THR A 36 -23.00 -35.86 -7.16
CA THR A 36 -21.57 -36.17 -7.18
C THR A 36 -20.86 -35.42 -8.31
N ARG A 37 -20.07 -34.40 -7.95
CA ARG A 37 -18.83 -33.95 -8.63
C ARG A 37 -18.20 -32.85 -7.79
N GLU A 38 -16.90 -32.98 -7.57
CA GLU A 38 -16.01 -32.12 -6.77
C GLU A 38 -16.60 -30.76 -6.41
N ALA A 39 -16.98 -30.61 -5.14
CA ALA A 39 -17.51 -29.37 -4.59
C ALA A 39 -16.41 -28.31 -4.57
N GLY A 40 -16.16 -27.68 -5.72
CA GLY A 40 -15.35 -26.47 -5.81
C GLY A 40 -15.91 -25.44 -4.84
N ALA A 41 -15.05 -24.90 -3.98
CA ALA A 41 -15.45 -23.87 -3.04
C ALA A 41 -15.94 -22.65 -3.82
N ALA A 42 -17.25 -22.42 -3.81
CA ALA A 42 -17.84 -21.20 -4.33
C ALA A 42 -17.67 -20.10 -3.27
N TYR A 43 -17.15 -18.95 -3.70
CA TYR A 43 -16.94 -17.78 -2.85
C TYR A 43 -17.78 -16.62 -3.38
N ARG A 44 -18.54 -15.97 -2.50
CA ARG A 44 -19.27 -14.74 -2.84
C ARG A 44 -18.31 -13.56 -2.71
N VAL A 45 -18.05 -12.90 -3.83
CA VAL A 45 -17.26 -11.66 -3.89
C VAL A 45 -18.23 -10.49 -4.01
N TYR A 46 -18.19 -9.60 -3.04
CA TYR A 46 -19.09 -8.43 -2.98
C TYR A 46 -18.53 -7.24 -3.77
N PRO A 47 -19.40 -6.36 -4.28
CA PRO A 47 -18.95 -5.15 -4.94
C PRO A 47 -18.31 -4.17 -3.94
N PRO A 48 -17.44 -3.25 -4.40
CA PRO A 48 -16.61 -2.41 -3.53
C PRO A 48 -17.39 -1.64 -2.45
N GLU A 49 -18.57 -1.13 -2.78
CA GLU A 49 -19.45 -0.40 -1.87
C GLU A 49 -19.95 -1.25 -0.71
N GLU A 50 -20.29 -2.52 -0.95
CA GLU A 50 -20.78 -3.43 0.08
C GLU A 50 -19.63 -3.90 0.98
N VAL A 51 -18.44 -4.12 0.43
CA VAL A 51 -17.23 -4.42 1.21
C VAL A 51 -16.91 -3.28 2.18
N ILE A 52 -17.05 -2.03 1.74
CA ILE A 52 -16.79 -0.85 2.58
C ILE A 52 -17.80 -0.76 3.73
N SER A 53 -19.09 -0.98 3.45
CA SER A 53 -20.16 -0.96 4.46
C SER A 53 -19.95 -2.04 5.52
N ARG A 54 -19.74 -3.30 5.09
CA ARG A 54 -19.52 -4.44 5.98
C ARG A 54 -18.27 -4.28 6.86
N ARG A 55 -17.20 -3.67 6.33
CA ARG A 55 -16.00 -3.35 7.12
C ARG A 55 -16.29 -2.36 8.24
N ARG A 56 -17.04 -1.29 7.95
CA ARG A 56 -17.42 -0.30 8.96
C ARG A 56 -18.24 -0.93 10.07
N GLU A 57 -19.22 -1.77 9.71
CA GLU A 57 -20.06 -2.52 10.67
C GLU A 57 -19.24 -3.50 11.52
N SER A 58 -18.18 -4.09 10.96
CA SER A 58 -17.26 -4.99 11.66
C SER A 58 -16.20 -4.25 12.52
N GLY A 59 -16.35 -2.94 12.72
CA GLY A 59 -15.41 -2.13 13.52
C GLY A 59 -14.10 -1.76 12.81
N PHE A 60 -13.95 -2.10 11.53
CA PHE A 60 -12.86 -1.59 10.70
C PHE A 60 -13.27 -0.22 10.14
N ALA A 61 -13.11 0.82 10.96
CA ALA A 61 -13.10 2.18 10.46
C ALA A 61 -12.04 2.25 9.35
N GLY A 62 -12.45 2.66 8.14
CA GLY A 62 -11.49 2.91 7.07
C GLY A 62 -10.42 3.88 7.56
N ILE A 63 -9.21 3.80 7.01
CA ILE A 63 -8.12 4.71 7.40
C ILE A 63 -8.62 6.14 7.23
N GLU A 64 -8.77 6.89 8.33
CA GLU A 64 -9.25 8.26 8.27
C GLU A 64 -8.19 9.14 7.58
N ARG A 65 -8.63 10.10 6.75
CA ARG A 65 -7.71 11.01 6.04
C ARG A 65 -6.74 11.73 6.99
N GLY A 66 -7.12 11.95 8.25
CA GLY A 66 -6.26 12.53 9.28
C GLY A 66 -5.09 11.62 9.71
N GLU A 67 -5.32 10.31 9.82
CA GLU A 67 -4.27 9.32 10.16
C GLU A 67 -3.28 9.11 9.01
N LEU A 68 -3.74 9.25 7.76
CA LEU A 68 -2.85 9.26 6.58
C LEU A 68 -1.86 10.42 6.64
N ASN A 69 -2.27 11.60 7.09
CA ASN A 69 -1.36 12.75 7.21
C ASN A 69 -0.32 12.54 8.32
N GLN A 70 -0.71 12.00 9.48
CA GLN A 70 0.27 11.72 10.56
C GLN A 70 1.26 10.63 10.18
N SER A 71 0.80 9.56 9.52
CA SER A 71 1.68 8.50 9.03
C SER A 71 2.63 9.00 7.95
N PHE A 72 2.16 9.86 7.05
CA PHE A 72 2.99 10.50 6.03
C PHE A 72 4.05 11.43 6.64
N GLU A 73 3.70 12.27 7.62
CA GLU A 73 4.67 13.12 8.33
C GLU A 73 5.72 12.29 9.08
N ARG A 74 5.34 11.18 9.72
CA ARG A 74 6.29 10.26 10.34
C ARG A 74 7.24 9.62 9.32
N ALA A 75 6.73 9.27 8.13
CA ALA A 75 7.55 8.75 7.05
C ALA A 75 8.55 9.79 6.53
N ILE A 76 8.12 11.06 6.39
CA ILE A 76 9.01 12.17 6.00
C ILE A 76 10.14 12.30 7.02
N THR A 77 9.83 12.38 8.32
CA THR A 77 10.84 12.53 9.37
C THR A 77 11.88 11.41 9.32
N ARG A 78 11.44 10.15 9.20
CA ARG A 78 12.35 9.00 9.09
C ARG A 78 13.28 9.10 7.89
N VAL A 79 12.74 9.46 6.72
CA VAL A 79 13.53 9.59 5.49
C VAL A 79 14.53 10.76 5.60
N VAL A 80 14.13 11.88 6.22
CA VAL A 80 15.03 13.01 6.48
C VAL A 80 16.20 12.57 7.37
N GLU A 81 15.90 11.93 8.50
CA GLU A 81 16.90 11.51 9.50
C GLU A 81 17.87 10.44 8.95
N HIS A 82 17.37 9.47 8.19
CA HIS A 82 18.15 8.28 7.83
C HIS A 82 18.80 8.36 6.44
N ARG A 83 18.48 9.38 5.63
CA ARG A 83 18.92 9.46 4.22
C ARG A 83 19.46 10.83 3.80
N ASN A 84 19.73 11.73 4.75
CA ASN A 84 20.31 13.06 4.51
C ASN A 84 19.55 13.89 3.44
N LEU A 85 18.23 13.77 3.44
CA LEU A 85 17.35 14.57 2.59
C LEU A 85 16.79 15.75 3.37
N SER A 86 16.66 16.90 2.71
CA SER A 86 15.80 17.97 3.22
C SER A 86 14.35 17.50 3.27
N ARG A 87 13.53 18.15 4.10
CA ARG A 87 12.10 17.84 4.20
C ARG A 87 11.40 17.82 2.84
N ARG A 88 11.76 18.76 1.96
CA ARG A 88 11.17 18.86 0.64
C ARG A 88 11.60 17.74 -0.31
N GLU A 89 12.88 17.39 -0.27
CA GLU A 89 13.40 16.24 -1.01
C GLU A 89 12.77 14.93 -0.53
N ALA A 90 12.58 14.75 0.78
CA ALA A 90 11.92 13.58 1.35
C ALA A 90 10.45 13.46 0.89
N GLN A 91 9.70 14.57 0.85
CA GLN A 91 8.34 14.59 0.30
C GLN A 91 8.29 14.13 -1.16
N VAL A 92 9.20 14.66 -2.01
CA VAL A 92 9.31 14.26 -3.42
C VAL A 92 9.70 12.79 -3.55
N ALA A 93 10.67 12.32 -2.75
CA ALA A 93 11.13 10.93 -2.74
C ALA A 93 10.01 9.94 -2.34
N LEU A 94 9.21 10.27 -1.32
CA LEU A 94 8.06 9.46 -0.90
C LEU A 94 6.98 9.39 -1.99
N CYS A 95 6.65 10.53 -2.60
CA CYS A 95 5.74 10.54 -3.74
C CYS A 95 6.28 9.71 -4.92
N CYS A 96 7.61 9.56 -5.02
CA CYS A 96 8.19 8.69 -6.03
C CYS A 96 7.93 7.20 -5.76
N VAL A 97 8.03 6.79 -4.50
CA VAL A 97 7.70 5.43 -4.02
C VAL A 97 6.22 5.13 -4.21
N GLU A 98 5.33 6.12 -4.04
CA GLU A 98 3.90 6.01 -4.35
C GLU A 98 3.60 5.87 -5.86
N GLY A 99 4.60 6.00 -6.74
CA GLY A 99 4.44 5.85 -8.18
C GLY A 99 3.95 7.11 -8.91
N LEU A 100 3.90 8.27 -8.26
CA LEU A 100 3.37 9.50 -8.86
C LEU A 100 4.30 10.10 -9.92
N THR A 101 3.75 10.53 -11.05
CA THR A 101 4.47 11.27 -12.10
C THR A 101 4.88 12.67 -11.62
N ASN A 102 5.87 13.31 -12.25
CA ASN A 102 6.32 14.65 -11.84
C ASN A 102 5.20 15.70 -11.85
N ALA A 103 4.26 15.60 -12.79
CA ALA A 103 3.09 16.47 -12.84
C ALA A 103 2.18 16.25 -11.61
N GLN A 104 1.89 14.99 -11.27
CA GLN A 104 1.08 14.64 -10.09
C GLN A 104 1.77 15.05 -8.78
N ILE A 105 3.09 14.87 -8.69
CA ILE A 105 3.88 15.34 -7.54
C ILE A 105 3.78 16.87 -7.44
N GLY A 106 3.91 17.59 -8.56
CA GLY A 106 3.77 19.03 -8.62
C GLY A 106 2.41 19.49 -8.10
N SER A 107 1.33 18.91 -8.60
CA SER A 107 -0.03 19.19 -8.13
C SER A 107 -0.21 18.91 -6.65
N ARG A 108 0.25 17.74 -6.16
CA ARG A 108 0.10 17.35 -4.75
C ARG A 108 0.88 18.25 -3.80
N LEU A 109 2.06 18.66 -4.22
CA LEU A 109 2.99 19.44 -3.42
C LEU A 109 2.91 20.95 -3.69
N GLN A 110 1.97 21.39 -4.53
CA GLN A 110 1.77 22.79 -4.93
C GLN A 110 3.03 23.45 -5.52
N VAL A 111 3.72 22.74 -6.42
CA VAL A 111 4.89 23.24 -7.17
C VAL A 111 4.83 22.83 -8.64
N THR A 112 5.66 23.43 -9.48
CA THR A 112 5.75 23.05 -10.90
C THR A 112 6.47 21.71 -11.09
N ASP A 113 6.20 21.04 -12.21
CA ASP A 113 6.93 19.82 -12.61
C ASP A 113 8.44 20.07 -12.74
N GLN A 114 8.84 21.29 -13.14
CA GLN A 114 10.21 21.73 -13.22
C GLN A 114 10.88 21.78 -11.84
N THR A 115 10.17 22.26 -10.82
CA THR A 115 10.66 22.24 -9.43
C THR A 115 10.79 20.80 -8.91
N VAL A 116 9.89 19.90 -9.30
CA VAL A 116 10.03 18.46 -8.98
C VAL A 116 11.27 17.86 -9.64
N LYS A 117 11.51 18.15 -10.93
CA LYS A 117 12.74 17.72 -11.65
C LYS A 117 14.00 18.25 -10.97
N PHE A 118 13.98 19.48 -10.49
CA PHE A 118 15.07 20.07 -9.72
C PHE A 118 15.35 19.27 -8.44
N HIS A 119 14.34 19.04 -7.59
CA HIS A 119 14.51 18.23 -6.38
C HIS A 119 15.01 16.81 -6.68
N LEU A 120 14.48 16.16 -7.73
CA LEU A 120 14.93 14.83 -8.14
C LEU A 120 16.40 14.79 -8.53
N ARG A 121 16.92 15.82 -9.19
CA ARG A 121 18.35 15.92 -9.53
C ARG A 121 19.21 15.92 -8.27
N HIS A 122 18.84 16.71 -7.27
CA HIS A 122 19.57 16.77 -6.00
C HIS A 122 19.48 15.44 -5.23
N ILE A 123 18.30 14.82 -5.19
CA ILE A 123 18.10 13.50 -4.58
C ILE A 123 18.98 12.44 -5.26
N PHE A 124 19.02 12.42 -6.59
CA PHE A 124 19.85 11.48 -7.35
C PHE A 124 21.33 11.63 -7.06
N ILE A 125 21.82 12.86 -6.93
CA ILE A 125 23.20 13.14 -6.54
C ILE A 125 23.47 12.62 -5.11
N LYS A 126 22.60 12.93 -4.15
CA LYS A 126 22.75 12.48 -2.75
C LYS A 126 22.73 10.96 -2.60
N PHE A 127 21.90 10.29 -3.39
CA PHE A 127 21.79 8.84 -3.39
C PHE A 127 22.79 8.16 -4.34
N GLY A 128 23.53 8.89 -5.17
CA GLY A 128 24.45 8.31 -6.16
C GLY A 128 23.74 7.40 -7.18
N VAL A 129 22.49 7.70 -7.52
CA VAL A 129 21.66 6.92 -8.46
C VAL A 129 21.40 7.70 -9.73
N ARG A 130 21.14 7.01 -10.84
CA ARG A 130 20.87 7.67 -12.15
C ARG A 130 19.41 7.59 -12.58
N ARG A 131 18.67 6.64 -12.02
CA ARG A 131 17.30 6.34 -12.45
C ARG A 131 16.35 6.38 -11.28
N ARG A 132 15.11 6.80 -11.56
CA ARG A 132 14.03 6.81 -10.57
C ARG A 132 13.76 5.44 -9.95
N ALA A 133 13.81 4.36 -10.75
CA ALA A 133 13.63 3.00 -10.23
C ALA A 133 14.73 2.61 -9.23
N GLU A 134 15.96 3.05 -9.46
CA GLU A 134 17.09 2.81 -8.56
C GLU A 134 16.94 3.60 -7.25
N LEU A 135 16.48 4.86 -7.33
CA LEU A 135 16.09 5.64 -6.15
C LEU A 135 15.02 4.91 -5.32
N ILE A 136 13.95 4.44 -5.96
CA ILE A 136 12.86 3.73 -5.29
C ILE A 136 13.40 2.45 -4.62
N SER A 137 14.24 1.69 -5.31
CA SER A 137 14.86 0.49 -4.74
C SER A 137 15.69 0.81 -3.48
N ARG A 138 16.48 1.90 -3.48
CA ARG A 138 17.28 2.31 -2.30
C ARG A 138 16.46 2.88 -1.15
N LEU A 139 15.24 3.33 -1.41
CA LEU A 139 14.32 3.80 -0.37
C LEU A 139 13.55 2.65 0.28
N LEU A 140 13.35 1.55 -0.45
CA LEU A 140 12.60 0.37 0.01
C LEU A 140 13.47 -0.73 0.62
N MET A 141 14.78 -0.73 0.33
CA MET A 141 15.80 -1.55 1.01
C MET A 141 16.34 -0.85 2.26
#